data_AF-G5EE49-F1
#
_entry.id   AF-G5EE49-F1
#
_cell.length_a   1.000
_cell.length_b   1.000
_cell.length_c   1.000
_cell.angle_alpha   90.00
_cell.angle_beta   90.00
_cell.angle_gamma   90.00
#
_symmetry.space_group_name_H-M   'P 1'
#
loop_
_entity.id
_entity.type
_entity.pdbx_description
1 polymer ?
#
loop_
_entity_poly.entity_id
_entity_poly.type
_entity_poly.pdbx_seq_one_letter_code
_entity_poly.pdbx_strand_id
1 'polypeptide(L)'
;MPSNTSIRSNSNAIKARAPASAPKRPTSAEYVKKYTEYLATGHQIRHALQRLYDLNCSIQVFEECLTEKVILQKYTGQSEYQYPVTLLMNKFDDLRKREIRVANEKWSKNGELSAAMFTNKMVMEQRMKDLEKMDQKTANNLFVAALGDSCFIPKKKVDYSKFKITKRSKSSTSTSPSSSSSETSSPIA
;
A
#
# COMPACT_ATOMS: atom_id res chain seq x y z
N MET A 1 -37.86 -49.71 46.84
CA MET A 1 -39.02 -50.17 46.05
C MET A 1 -38.81 -49.69 44.61
N PRO A 2 -38.96 -50.55 43.59
CA PRO A 2 -37.81 -50.87 42.74
C PRO A 2 -37.95 -50.51 41.24
N SER A 3 -36.81 -50.67 40.56
CA SER A 3 -36.65 -51.00 39.14
C SER A 3 -36.78 -49.87 38.11
N ASN A 4 -35.64 -49.39 37.61
CA ASN A 4 -35.60 -48.93 36.22
C ASN A 4 -34.39 -49.52 35.48
N THR A 5 -34.74 -50.26 34.44
CA THR A 5 -33.91 -51.21 33.70
C THR A 5 -33.02 -50.45 32.70
N SER A 6 -31.70 -50.64 32.80
CA SER A 6 -30.73 -50.06 31.87
C SER A 6 -30.74 -50.84 30.55
N ILE A 7 -31.31 -50.23 29.50
CA ILE A 7 -31.27 -50.77 28.14
C ILE A 7 -29.91 -50.43 27.52
N ARG A 8 -29.08 -51.46 27.41
CA ARG A 8 -27.80 -51.48 26.71
C ARG A 8 -28.04 -51.34 25.19
N SER A 9 -27.74 -50.17 24.63
CA SER A 9 -27.71 -49.96 23.18
C SER A 9 -26.27 -50.03 22.68
N ASN A 10 -25.90 -51.16 22.08
CA ASN A 10 -24.69 -51.31 21.27
C ASN A 10 -24.89 -50.55 19.95
N SER A 11 -24.43 -49.30 19.85
CA SER A 11 -24.23 -48.64 18.56
C SER A 11 -22.77 -48.81 18.14
N ASN A 12 -22.51 -49.86 17.36
CA ASN A 12 -21.30 -49.92 16.54
C ASN A 12 -21.36 -48.76 15.54
N ALA A 13 -20.77 -47.62 15.92
CA ALA A 13 -20.61 -46.47 15.06
C ALA A 13 -19.61 -46.82 13.95
N ILE A 14 -20.15 -47.31 12.83
CA ILE A 14 -19.43 -47.44 11.57
C ILE A 14 -18.95 -46.03 11.20
N LYS A 15 -17.65 -45.78 11.34
CA LYS A 15 -17.01 -44.54 10.86
C LYS A 15 -17.30 -44.42 9.36
N ALA A 16 -18.18 -43.48 9.01
CA ALA A 16 -18.42 -43.12 7.61
C ALA A 16 -17.09 -42.69 6.98
N ARG A 17 -16.61 -43.49 6.04
CA ARG A 17 -15.45 -43.18 5.20
C ARG A 17 -15.79 -41.93 4.40
N ALA A 18 -15.02 -40.86 4.63
CA ALA A 18 -15.17 -39.60 3.92
C ALA A 18 -15.19 -39.85 2.39
N PRO A 19 -16.06 -39.16 1.63
CA PRO A 19 -16.10 -39.31 0.18
C PRO A 19 -14.73 -38.94 -0.38
N ALA A 20 -14.13 -39.87 -1.13
CA ALA A 20 -12.88 -39.65 -1.84
C ALA A 20 -13.02 -38.38 -2.68
N SER A 21 -12.14 -37.40 -2.45
CA SER A 21 -12.09 -36.18 -3.25
C SER A 21 -12.01 -36.57 -4.73
N ALA A 22 -12.90 -36.00 -5.54
CA ALA A 22 -12.88 -36.14 -7.00
C ALA A 22 -11.44 -35.94 -7.53
N PRO A 23 -11.02 -36.67 -8.58
CA PRO A 23 -9.66 -36.63 -9.07
C PRO A 23 -9.27 -35.17 -9.38
N LYS A 24 -8.35 -34.62 -8.58
CA LYS A 24 -7.83 -33.27 -8.78
C LYS A 24 -7.20 -33.24 -10.18
N ARG A 25 -7.66 -32.33 -11.03
CA ARG A 25 -7.04 -32.12 -12.34
C ARG A 25 -5.56 -31.83 -12.10
N PRO A 26 -4.65 -32.57 -12.75
CA PRO A 26 -3.22 -32.40 -12.49
C PRO A 26 -2.81 -30.96 -12.75
N THR A 27 -2.08 -30.39 -11.80
CA THR A 27 -1.54 -29.04 -11.91
C THR A 27 -0.46 -28.98 -12.99
N SER A 28 -0.17 -27.78 -13.52
CA SER A 28 0.93 -27.61 -14.49
C SER A 28 2.26 -28.14 -13.94
N ALA A 29 2.51 -27.96 -12.65
CA ALA A 29 3.69 -28.50 -11.96
C ALA A 29 3.73 -30.04 -11.98
N GLU A 30 2.59 -30.72 -11.78
CA GLU A 30 2.52 -32.17 -11.87
C GLU A 30 2.82 -32.68 -13.29
N TYR A 31 2.33 -31.97 -14.33
CA TYR A 31 2.66 -32.30 -15.71
C TYR A 31 4.15 -32.14 -16.00
N VAL A 32 4.74 -31.00 -15.61
CA VAL A 32 6.18 -30.76 -15.79
C VAL A 32 6.96 -31.86 -15.08
N LYS A 33 6.66 -32.15 -13.81
CA LYS A 33 7.30 -33.22 -13.05
C LYS A 33 7.21 -34.58 -13.75
N LYS A 34 6.03 -34.98 -14.24
CA LYS A 34 5.81 -36.24 -14.96
C LYS A 34 6.68 -36.34 -16.22
N TYR A 35 6.71 -35.31 -17.05
CA TYR A 35 7.52 -35.34 -18.28
C TYR A 35 9.02 -35.20 -17.99
N THR A 36 9.38 -34.52 -16.90
CA THR A 36 10.78 -34.50 -16.42
C THR A 36 11.23 -35.88 -15.99
N GLU A 37 10.36 -36.64 -15.33
CA GLU A 37 10.62 -38.02 -14.95
C GLU A 37 10.76 -38.93 -16.18
N TYR A 38 10.00 -38.70 -17.25
CA TYR A 38 10.18 -39.40 -18.52
C TYR A 38 11.55 -39.12 -19.14
N LEU A 39 12.04 -37.88 -19.07
CA LEU A 39 13.41 -37.53 -19.46
C LEU A 39 14.46 -38.16 -18.53
N ALA A 40 14.20 -38.20 -17.23
CA ALA A 40 15.11 -38.82 -16.27
C ALA A 40 15.19 -40.35 -16.46
N THR A 41 14.10 -41.02 -16.82
CA THR A 41 14.06 -42.48 -17.05
C THR A 41 14.46 -42.87 -18.47
N GLY A 42 14.48 -41.94 -19.42
CA GLY A 42 14.73 -42.21 -20.84
C GLY A 42 13.51 -42.77 -21.58
N HIS A 43 12.31 -42.67 -20.98
CA HIS A 43 11.08 -43.16 -21.60
C HIS A 43 10.45 -42.09 -22.50
N GLN A 44 10.11 -42.46 -23.75
CA GLN A 44 9.43 -41.59 -24.72
C GLN A 44 10.02 -40.16 -24.83
N ILE A 45 11.35 -40.08 -24.96
CA ILE A 45 12.12 -38.82 -24.88
C ILE A 45 11.55 -37.72 -25.79
N ARG A 46 11.29 -38.03 -27.07
CA ARG A 46 10.73 -37.07 -28.03
C ARG A 46 9.36 -36.54 -27.60
N HIS A 47 8.50 -37.41 -27.09
CA HIS A 47 7.17 -37.03 -26.60
C HIS A 47 7.28 -36.19 -25.33
N ALA A 48 8.18 -36.54 -24.40
CA ALA A 48 8.42 -35.76 -23.20
C ALA A 48 8.94 -34.34 -23.53
N LEU A 49 9.91 -34.22 -24.45
CA LEU A 49 10.43 -32.92 -24.91
C LEU A 49 9.33 -32.08 -25.57
N GLN A 50 8.53 -32.67 -26.46
CA GLN A 50 7.42 -31.98 -27.11
C GLN A 50 6.40 -31.48 -26.07
N ARG A 51 6.02 -32.32 -25.10
CA ARG A 51 5.05 -31.93 -24.07
C ARG A 51 5.59 -30.85 -23.15
N LEU A 52 6.86 -30.89 -22.77
CA LEU A 52 7.50 -29.81 -22.00
C LEU A 52 7.54 -28.50 -22.80
N TYR A 53 7.73 -28.57 -24.12
CA TYR A 53 7.66 -27.42 -25.01
C TYR A 53 6.23 -26.87 -25.16
N ASP A 54 5.20 -27.71 -25.16
CA ASP A 54 3.80 -27.26 -25.28
C ASP A 54 3.23 -26.68 -23.97
N LEU A 55 3.83 -26.99 -22.81
CA LEU A 55 3.33 -26.54 -21.50
C LEU A 55 3.56 -25.04 -21.25
N ASN A 56 2.49 -24.27 -21.12
CA ASN A 56 2.54 -22.84 -20.76
C ASN A 56 2.55 -22.64 -19.24
N CYS A 57 3.73 -22.62 -18.62
CA CYS A 57 3.90 -22.35 -17.18
C CYS A 57 5.11 -21.42 -16.91
N SER A 58 5.22 -20.91 -15.68
CA SER A 58 6.33 -20.04 -15.27
C SER A 58 7.66 -20.80 -15.27
N ILE A 59 8.77 -20.07 -15.45
CA ILE A 59 10.11 -20.67 -15.39
C ILE A 59 10.38 -21.34 -14.03
N GLN A 60 9.84 -20.78 -12.95
CA GLN A 60 9.94 -21.33 -11.59
C GLN A 60 9.50 -22.80 -11.52
N VAL A 61 8.44 -23.20 -12.23
CA VAL A 61 7.97 -24.60 -12.21
C VAL A 61 8.99 -25.54 -12.87
N PHE A 62 9.64 -25.08 -13.94
CA PHE A 62 10.70 -25.83 -14.62
C PHE A 62 11.97 -25.95 -13.75
N GLU A 63 12.32 -24.88 -13.04
CA GLU A 63 13.44 -24.82 -12.10
C GLU A 63 13.22 -25.71 -10.88
N GLU A 64 12.03 -25.67 -10.28
CA GLU A 64 11.62 -26.56 -9.18
C GLU A 64 11.72 -28.04 -9.57
N CYS A 65 11.35 -28.38 -10.80
CA CYS A 65 11.45 -29.74 -11.32
C CYS A 65 12.86 -30.10 -11.81
N LEU A 66 13.84 -29.17 -11.77
CA LEU A 66 15.20 -29.35 -12.28
C LEU A 66 15.27 -29.82 -13.74
N THR A 67 14.28 -29.47 -14.55
CA THR A 67 14.15 -29.90 -15.95
C THR A 67 15.38 -29.58 -16.78
N GLU A 68 15.84 -28.32 -16.72
CA GLU A 68 17.01 -27.86 -17.45
C GLU A 68 18.27 -28.67 -17.09
N LYS A 69 18.45 -29.00 -15.81
CA LYS A 69 19.58 -29.82 -15.34
C LYS A 69 19.52 -31.24 -15.89
N VAL A 70 18.34 -31.87 -15.86
CA VAL A 70 18.14 -33.21 -16.43
C VAL A 70 18.44 -33.22 -17.93
N ILE A 71 17.98 -32.19 -18.64
CA ILE A 71 18.21 -32.05 -20.08
C ILE A 71 19.71 -31.90 -20.39
N LEU A 72 20.38 -30.98 -19.70
CA LEU A 72 21.80 -30.73 -19.88
C LEU A 72 22.66 -31.96 -19.56
N GLN A 73 22.33 -32.68 -18.49
CA GLN A 73 23.14 -33.82 -18.07
C GLN A 73 23.01 -35.02 -19.01
N LYS A 74 21.82 -35.28 -19.56
CA LYS A 74 21.54 -36.51 -20.32
C LYS A 74 21.58 -36.35 -21.83
N TYR A 75 21.23 -35.16 -22.34
CA TYR A 75 20.98 -34.96 -23.77
C TYR A 75 21.91 -33.94 -24.43
N THR A 76 22.79 -33.29 -23.67
CA THR A 76 23.85 -32.46 -24.25
C THR A 76 24.78 -33.34 -25.09
N GLY A 77 24.92 -33.01 -26.38
CA GLY A 77 25.76 -33.74 -27.33
C GLY A 77 25.07 -34.90 -28.06
N GLN A 78 23.81 -35.22 -27.71
CA GLN A 78 23.03 -36.23 -28.44
C GLN A 78 22.43 -35.60 -29.71
N SER A 79 22.97 -35.95 -30.88
CA SER A 79 22.56 -35.37 -32.18
C SER A 79 21.07 -35.57 -32.48
N GLU A 80 20.50 -36.71 -32.07
CA GLU A 80 19.08 -37.04 -32.30
C GLU A 80 18.10 -36.09 -31.59
N TYR A 81 18.52 -35.48 -30.48
CA TYR A 81 17.70 -34.62 -29.65
C TYR A 81 18.16 -33.17 -29.63
N GLN A 82 19.22 -32.84 -30.39
CA GLN A 82 19.81 -31.51 -30.38
C GLN A 82 18.77 -30.43 -30.73
N TYR A 83 18.01 -30.62 -31.81
CA TYR A 83 16.98 -29.66 -32.23
C TYR A 83 15.87 -29.44 -31.17
N PRO A 84 15.16 -30.48 -30.67
CA PRO A 84 14.13 -30.27 -29.65
C PRO A 84 14.68 -29.77 -28.32
N VAL A 85 15.92 -30.15 -27.95
CA VAL A 85 16.60 -29.60 -26.76
C VAL A 85 16.88 -28.11 -26.93
N THR A 86 17.48 -27.68 -28.05
CA THR A 86 17.74 -26.25 -28.30
C THR A 86 16.45 -25.44 -28.31
N LEU A 87 15.38 -25.96 -28.91
CA LEU A 87 14.08 -25.29 -28.92
C LEU A 87 13.52 -25.11 -27.49
N LEU A 88 13.65 -26.13 -26.65
CA LEU A 88 13.22 -26.07 -25.26
C LEU A 88 14.10 -25.13 -24.41
N MET A 89 15.41 -25.08 -24.66
CA MET A 89 16.31 -24.14 -24.00
C MET A 89 16.00 -22.68 -24.38
N ASN A 90 15.75 -22.41 -25.66
CA ASN A 90 15.32 -21.09 -26.12
C ASN A 90 14.02 -20.68 -25.43
N LYS A 91 13.08 -21.61 -25.25
CA LYS A 91 11.85 -21.37 -24.50
C LYS A 91 12.12 -20.99 -23.03
N PHE A 92 13.06 -21.64 -22.36
CA PHE A 92 13.43 -21.27 -20.99
C PHE A 92 14.01 -19.86 -20.92
N ASP A 93 14.90 -19.48 -21.85
CA ASP A 93 15.45 -18.13 -21.92
C ASP A 93 14.38 -17.08 -22.21
N ASP A 94 13.43 -17.37 -23.09
CA ASP A 94 12.31 -16.48 -23.39
C ASP A 94 11.37 -16.32 -22.18
N LEU A 95 11.16 -17.38 -21.40
CA LEU A 95 10.40 -17.30 -20.15
C LEU A 95 11.10 -16.41 -19.11
N ARG A 96 12.42 -16.55 -18.93
CA ARG A 96 13.21 -15.67 -18.04
C ARG A 96 13.14 -14.21 -18.47
N LYS A 97 13.35 -13.93 -19.77
CA LYS A 97 13.26 -12.57 -20.33
C LYS A 97 11.86 -11.97 -20.13
N ARG A 98 10.81 -12.77 -20.29
CA ARG A 98 9.43 -12.35 -20.06
C ARG A 98 9.19 -12.02 -18.60
N GLU A 99 9.67 -12.85 -17.67
CA GLU A 99 9.51 -12.61 -16.23
C GLU A 99 10.22 -11.32 -15.80
N ILE A 100 11.45 -11.10 -16.28
CA ILE A 100 12.19 -9.84 -16.05
C ILE A 100 11.42 -8.64 -16.62
N ARG A 101 10.86 -8.75 -17.83
CA ARG A 101 10.06 -7.67 -18.44
C ARG A 101 8.82 -7.35 -17.59
N VAL A 102 8.08 -8.37 -17.16
CA VAL A 102 6.87 -8.21 -16.35
C VAL A 102 7.22 -7.63 -14.98
N ALA A 103 8.34 -8.05 -14.37
CA ALA A 103 8.85 -7.44 -13.16
C ALA A 103 9.14 -5.96 -13.40
N ASN A 104 9.96 -5.62 -14.40
CA ASN A 104 10.31 -4.25 -14.73
C ASN A 104 9.09 -3.37 -15.03
N GLU A 105 8.08 -3.89 -15.73
CA GLU A 105 6.84 -3.15 -15.99
C GLU A 105 6.07 -2.87 -14.70
N LYS A 106 6.02 -3.82 -13.76
CA LYS A 106 5.43 -3.58 -12.42
C LYS A 106 6.23 -2.55 -11.64
N TRP A 107 7.56 -2.59 -11.70
CA TRP A 107 8.42 -1.57 -11.08
C TRP A 107 8.20 -0.19 -11.70
N SER A 108 8.09 -0.08 -13.02
CA SER A 108 7.80 1.18 -13.71
C SER A 108 6.42 1.72 -13.37
N LYS A 109 5.37 0.88 -13.38
CA LYS A 109 4.01 1.30 -12.99
C LYS A 109 3.94 1.74 -11.52
N ASN A 110 4.63 1.04 -10.63
CA ASN A 110 4.71 1.43 -9.22
C ASN A 110 5.53 2.72 -9.03
N GLY A 111 6.59 2.90 -9.81
CA GLY A 111 7.39 4.13 -9.84
C GLY A 111 6.60 5.31 -10.40
N GLU A 112 5.81 5.11 -11.44
CA GLU A 112 4.91 6.11 -12.02
C GLU A 112 3.77 6.45 -11.04
N LEU A 113 3.20 5.45 -10.36
CA LEU A 113 2.23 5.65 -9.29
C LEU A 113 2.84 6.44 -8.12
N SER A 114 4.08 6.12 -7.74
CA SER A 114 4.81 6.85 -6.71
C SER A 114 5.10 8.29 -7.12
N ALA A 115 5.51 8.53 -8.36
CA ALA A 115 5.70 9.86 -8.91
C ALA A 115 4.37 10.64 -8.96
N ALA A 116 3.28 10.02 -9.40
CA ALA A 116 1.95 10.62 -9.44
C ALA A 116 1.43 10.96 -8.02
N MET A 117 1.69 10.12 -7.03
CA MET A 117 1.38 10.43 -5.63
C MET A 117 2.21 11.61 -5.11
N PHE A 118 3.49 11.66 -5.47
CA PHE A 118 4.38 12.76 -5.09
C PHE A 118 3.95 14.08 -5.73
N THR A 119 3.61 14.09 -7.03
CA THR A 119 3.11 15.29 -7.71
C THR A 119 1.78 15.74 -7.14
N ASN A 120 0.84 14.83 -6.89
CA ASN A 120 -0.44 15.16 -6.25
C ASN A 120 -0.24 15.77 -4.86
N LYS A 121 0.68 15.23 -4.05
CA LYS A 121 1.02 15.80 -2.73
C LYS A 121 1.56 17.23 -2.87
N MET A 122 2.50 17.45 -3.79
CA MET A 122 3.08 18.78 -4.02
C MET A 122 2.04 19.80 -4.49
N VAL A 123 1.14 19.41 -5.40
CA VAL A 123 0.04 20.26 -5.89
C VAL A 123 -0.92 20.62 -4.75
N MET A 124 -1.25 19.67 -3.90
CA MET A 124 -2.13 19.91 -2.74
C MET A 124 -1.47 20.85 -1.71
N GLU A 125 -0.19 20.65 -1.39
CA GLU A 125 0.57 21.54 -0.51
C GLU A 125 0.66 22.96 -1.06
N GLN A 126 0.88 23.11 -2.37
CA GLN A 126 0.90 24.42 -3.01
C GLN A 126 -0.47 25.10 -2.93
N ARG A 127 -1.56 24.35 -3.20
CA ARG A 127 -2.93 24.86 -3.11
C ARG A 127 -3.29 25.31 -1.69
N MET A 128 -2.85 24.57 -0.66
CA MET A 128 -3.05 24.96 0.74
C MET A 128 -2.34 26.28 1.06
N LYS A 129 -1.08 26.45 0.61
CA LYS A 129 -0.34 27.71 0.80
C LYS A 129 -1.00 28.88 0.08
N ASP A 130 -1.58 28.67 -1.09
CA ASP A 130 -2.24 29.73 -1.85
C ASP A 130 -3.58 30.16 -1.20
N LEU A 131 -4.32 29.22 -0.61
CA LEU A 131 -5.51 29.51 0.19
C LEU A 131 -5.16 30.32 1.45
N GLU A 132 -4.12 29.93 2.19
CA GLU A 132 -3.64 30.66 3.37
C GLU A 132 -3.22 32.09 3.03
N LYS A 133 -2.53 32.29 1.90
CA LYS A 133 -2.16 33.63 1.40
C LYS A 133 -3.40 34.44 1.01
N MET A 134 -4.43 33.82 0.44
CA MET A 134 -5.67 34.50 0.07
C MET A 134 -6.44 34.98 1.30
N ASP A 135 -6.50 34.16 2.35
CA ASP A 135 -7.11 34.53 3.63
C ASP A 135 -6.34 35.68 4.28
N GLN A 136 -5.01 35.61 4.29
CA GLN A 136 -4.18 36.69 4.81
C GLN A 136 -4.36 37.99 4.01
N LYS A 137 -4.43 37.93 2.68
CA LYS A 137 -4.69 39.09 1.82
C LYS A 137 -6.07 39.68 2.10
N THR A 138 -7.07 38.84 2.34
CA THR A 138 -8.43 39.28 2.69
C THR A 138 -8.46 39.97 4.05
N ALA A 139 -7.80 39.40 5.05
CA ALA A 139 -7.63 40.01 6.36
C ALA A 139 -6.89 41.36 6.27
N ASN A 140 -5.80 41.43 5.49
CA ASN A 140 -5.06 42.66 5.24
C ASN A 140 -5.94 43.72 4.54
N ASN A 141 -6.76 43.33 3.56
CA ASN A 141 -7.69 44.25 2.89
C ASN A 141 -8.78 44.78 3.84
N LEU A 142 -9.33 43.93 4.71
CA LEU A 142 -10.26 44.36 5.75
C LEU A 142 -9.63 45.36 6.70
N PHE A 143 -8.37 45.15 7.09
CA PHE A 143 -7.62 46.09 7.92
C PHE A 143 -7.44 47.44 7.23
N VAL A 144 -7.05 47.45 5.95
CA VAL A 144 -6.93 48.68 5.15
C VAL A 144 -8.26 49.39 4.98
N ALA A 145 -9.35 48.66 4.73
CA ALA A 145 -10.69 49.21 4.60
C ALA A 145 -11.20 49.81 5.92
N ALA A 146 -10.93 49.16 7.05
CA ALA A 146 -11.28 49.67 8.39
C ALA A 146 -10.48 50.94 8.74
N LEU A 147 -9.24 51.04 8.27
CA LEU A 147 -8.42 52.25 8.36
C LEU A 147 -8.79 53.32 7.30
N GLY A 148 -9.69 53.00 6.35
CA GLY A 148 -9.97 53.76 5.13
C GLY A 148 -10.07 55.27 5.37
N ASP A 149 -9.32 56.06 4.58
CA ASP A 149 -9.12 57.53 4.55
C ASP A 149 -9.08 58.32 5.89
N SER A 150 -9.25 57.64 7.01
CA SER A 150 -9.39 58.17 8.35
C SER A 150 -8.05 58.14 9.09
N CYS A 151 -6.97 58.38 8.35
CA CYS A 151 -5.74 58.92 8.93
C CYS A 151 -5.47 60.35 8.46
N PHE A 152 -6.53 61.13 8.24
CA PHE A 152 -6.51 62.54 8.60
C PHE A 152 -7.37 62.72 9.85
N ILE A 153 -6.95 62.15 10.99
CA ILE A 153 -7.25 62.83 12.24
C ILE A 153 -6.48 64.14 12.11
N PRO A 154 -7.12 65.32 11.94
CA PRO A 154 -6.38 66.56 11.95
C PRO A 154 -5.60 66.54 13.27
N LYS A 155 -4.27 66.73 13.19
CA LYS A 155 -3.45 66.99 14.38
C LYS A 155 -3.93 68.32 14.98
N LYS A 156 -5.12 68.33 15.58
CA LYS A 156 -5.58 69.41 16.42
C LYS A 156 -4.61 69.34 17.58
N LYS A 157 -3.73 70.35 17.69
CA LYS A 157 -2.90 70.52 18.88
C LYS A 157 -3.88 70.46 20.05
N VAL A 158 -3.79 69.39 20.84
CA VAL A 158 -4.59 69.27 22.05
C VAL A 158 -4.10 70.42 22.94
N ASP A 159 -4.96 71.41 23.15
CA ASP A 159 -4.61 72.51 24.02
C ASP A 159 -4.63 72.02 25.46
N TYR A 160 -3.44 71.76 25.99
CA TYR A 160 -3.25 71.38 27.38
C TYR A 160 -3.27 72.59 28.33
N SER A 161 -3.41 73.83 27.83
CA SER A 161 -3.42 75.07 28.63
C SER A 161 -4.54 75.08 29.68
N LYS A 162 -5.68 74.42 29.40
CA LYS A 162 -6.76 74.26 30.38
C LYS A 162 -6.44 73.30 31.52
N PHE A 163 -5.45 72.40 31.35
CA PHE A 163 -5.05 71.43 32.35
C PHE A 163 -3.88 71.96 33.17
N LYS A 164 -4.20 72.68 34.25
CA LYS A 164 -3.20 73.00 35.28
C LYS A 164 -2.86 71.73 36.06
N ILE A 165 -1.79 71.05 35.64
CA ILE A 165 -1.25 69.90 36.39
C ILE A 165 -0.54 70.47 37.63
N THR A 166 -1.29 70.59 38.73
CA THR A 166 -0.70 70.86 40.05
C THR A 166 -0.12 69.56 40.57
N LYS A 167 1.21 69.44 40.63
CA LYS A 167 1.88 68.36 41.36
C LYS A 167 1.46 68.44 42.83
N ARG A 168 0.68 67.48 43.32
CA ARG A 168 0.48 67.29 44.75
C ARG A 168 1.75 66.63 45.30
N SER A 169 2.42 67.31 46.22
CA SER A 169 3.48 66.74 47.06
C SER A 169 2.90 65.52 47.78
N LYS A 170 3.55 64.38 47.59
CA LYS A 170 3.17 63.10 48.22
C LYS A 170 3.33 63.23 49.74
N SER A 171 2.23 63.27 50.48
CA SER A 171 2.22 62.90 51.89
C SER A 171 1.21 61.78 52.11
N SER A 172 1.76 60.58 52.29
CA SER A 172 1.28 59.47 53.14
C SER A 172 -0.23 59.25 53.24
N THR A 173 -0.70 58.08 52.76
CA THR A 173 -1.16 56.98 53.63
C THR A 173 -1.80 55.89 52.77
N SER A 174 -1.37 54.66 53.00
CA SER A 174 -1.77 53.41 52.33
C SER A 174 -3.08 52.85 52.88
N THR A 175 -3.96 52.38 52.00
CA THR A 175 -4.92 51.28 52.28
C THR A 175 -5.48 50.71 50.96
N SER A 176 -5.13 49.45 50.66
CA SER A 176 -5.87 48.51 49.77
C SER A 176 -7.24 48.15 50.41
N PRO A 177 -8.18 47.30 49.88
CA PRO A 177 -8.10 46.29 48.79
C PRO A 177 -9.42 46.10 47.93
N SER A 178 -9.45 45.05 47.08
CA SER A 178 -10.58 44.11 46.72
C SER A 178 -11.95 44.67 46.26
N SER A 179 -12.73 44.11 45.31
CA SER A 179 -13.01 42.71 44.92
C SER A 179 -13.91 42.61 43.65
N SER A 180 -13.77 41.49 42.91
CA SER A 180 -14.75 40.65 42.15
C SER A 180 -15.95 41.29 41.40
N SER A 181 -16.28 40.90 40.17
CA SER A 181 -16.92 39.60 39.87
C SER A 181 -16.83 39.13 38.40
N SER A 182 -16.73 37.80 38.26
CA SER A 182 -16.79 36.92 37.07
C SER A 182 -18.23 36.72 36.57
N GLU A 183 -18.53 36.32 35.32
CA GLU A 183 -18.79 34.93 34.85
C GLU A 183 -19.20 35.01 33.34
N THR A 184 -18.51 34.39 32.37
CA THR A 184 -18.61 33.02 31.76
C THR A 184 -19.83 32.66 30.88
N SER A 185 -19.52 32.48 29.58
CA SER A 185 -19.85 31.35 28.69
C SER A 185 -21.26 31.14 28.10
N SER A 186 -21.33 31.00 26.76
CA SER A 186 -22.23 30.07 26.04
C SER A 186 -21.78 29.86 24.57
N PRO A 187 -21.71 28.62 24.04
CA PRO A 187 -21.52 28.32 22.62
C PRO A 187 -22.86 28.09 21.88
N ILE A 188 -22.84 28.21 20.55
CA ILE A 188 -24.00 28.03 19.64
C ILE A 188 -24.07 26.60 19.10
N ALA A 189 -25.31 26.13 18.96
CA ALA A 189 -25.78 24.84 18.45
C ALA A 189 -25.43 24.55 16.99
#